data_AF-A0ABD4W3Z2-F1
#
_entry.id   AF-A0ABD4W3Z2-F1
#
_cell.length_a   1.000
_cell.length_b   1.000
_cell.length_c   1.000
_cell.angle_alpha   90.00
_cell.angle_beta   90.00
_cell.angle_gamma   90.00
#
_symmetry.space_group_name_H-M   'P 1'
#
loop_
_entity.id
_entity.type
_entity.pdbx_description
1 polymer ?
#
loop_
_entity_poly.entity_id
_entity_poly.type
_entity_poly.pdbx_seq_one_letter_code
_entity_poly.pdbx_strand_id
1 'polypeptide(L)' 'MKKIDAHLHLVRDLASYKGNGRSNALGNGLVVWDSGFKTRLFPAGWGDDAFRADAARKVMEDHDVAKAVLLQGILQ' A
#
# COMPACT_ATOMS: atom_id res chain seq x y z
N MET A 1 12.35 12.67 20.68
CA MET A 1 12.95 12.07 19.45
C MET A 1 11.93 12.17 18.33
N LYS A 2 12.36 12.43 17.09
CA LYS A 2 11.46 12.40 15.92
C LYS A 2 11.24 10.95 15.48
N LYS A 3 10.00 10.55 15.17
CA LYS A 3 9.69 9.18 14.70
C LYS A 3 10.21 9.00 13.27
N ILE A 4 10.72 7.80 12.98
CA ILE A 4 11.14 7.38 11.65
C ILE A 4 10.40 6.09 11.33
N ASP A 5 9.74 6.04 10.18
CA ASP A 5 9.23 4.81 9.62
C ASP A 5 10.36 4.08 8.90
N ALA A 6 10.74 2.91 9.41
CA ALA A 6 11.84 2.13 8.84
C ALA A 6 11.42 1.30 7.62
N HIS A 7 10.12 1.25 7.28
CA HIS A 7 9.61 0.34 6.27
C HIS A 7 8.36 0.87 5.55
N LEU A 8 8.56 1.75 4.57
CA LEU A 8 7.48 2.28 3.74
C LEU A 8 7.58 1.77 2.30
N HIS A 9 6.45 1.33 1.75
CA HIS A 9 6.30 1.03 0.33
C HIS A 9 5.39 2.06 -0.33
N LEU A 10 5.71 2.40 -1.58
CA LEU A 10 4.83 3.15 -2.45
C LEU A 10 4.33 2.24 -3.56
N VAL A 11 3.08 2.41 -3.94
CA VAL A 11 2.43 1.61 -4.98
C VAL A 11 1.85 2.55 -6.02
N ARG A 12 2.35 2.48 -7.25
CA ARG A 12 1.79 3.22 -8.37
C ARG A 12 0.58 2.52 -8.96
N ASP A 13 0.67 1.19 -9.09
CA ASP A 13 -0.32 0.33 -9.73
C ASP A 13 -0.42 -0.99 -8.94
N LEU A 14 -1.66 -1.41 -8.63
CA LEU A 14 -1.93 -2.71 -8.01
C LEU A 14 -1.84 -3.83 -9.06
N ALA A 15 -0.64 -4.39 -9.21
CA ALA A 15 -0.34 -5.48 -10.14
C ALA A 15 0.48 -6.59 -9.49
N SER A 16 0.11 -6.99 -8.27
CA SER A 16 0.82 -8.05 -7.55
C SER A 16 0.47 -9.44 -8.07
N TYR A 17 1.39 -10.39 -7.88
CA TYR A 17 1.23 -11.80 -8.26
C TYR A 17 1.81 -12.71 -7.18
N LYS A 18 1.08 -13.76 -6.83
CA LYS A 18 1.55 -14.82 -5.91
C LYS A 18 0.90 -16.16 -6.21
N GLY A 19 1.01 -17.13 -5.28
CA GLY A 19 0.49 -18.49 -5.46
C GLY A 19 -1.01 -18.62 -5.80
N ASN A 20 -1.82 -17.59 -5.55
CA ASN A 20 -3.24 -17.54 -5.92
C ASN A 20 -3.53 -16.69 -7.17
N GLY A 21 -2.51 -16.39 -7.97
CA GLY A 21 -2.61 -15.68 -9.23
C GLY A 21 -2.32 -14.18 -9.13
N ARG A 22 -2.79 -13.43 -10.14
CA ARG A 22 -2.70 -11.98 -10.20
C ARG A 22 -3.74 -11.35 -9.29
N SER A 23 -3.42 -10.14 -8.82
CA SER A 23 -4.37 -9.26 -8.14
C SER A 23 -4.87 -8.18 -9.10
N ASN A 24 -6.15 -7.82 -8.96
CA ASN A 24 -6.77 -6.69 -9.63
C ASN A 24 -7.38 -5.75 -8.59
N ALA A 25 -7.21 -4.45 -8.78
CA ALA A 25 -7.81 -3.44 -7.92
C ALA A 25 -9.35 -3.50 -7.98
N LEU A 26 -10.00 -3.40 -6.82
CA LEU A 26 -11.45 -3.21 -6.68
C LEU A 26 -11.80 -1.80 -6.16
N GLY A 27 -10.79 -0.98 -5.94
CA GLY A 27 -10.92 0.32 -5.28
C GLY A 27 -11.00 0.23 -3.75
N ASN A 28 -10.92 1.38 -3.10
CA ASN A 28 -10.83 1.63 -1.66
C ASN A 28 -9.81 0.71 -0.98
N GLY A 29 -8.65 0.49 -1.62
CA GLY A 29 -7.58 -0.35 -1.11
C GLY A 29 -7.89 -1.85 -1.10
N LEU A 30 -8.96 -2.29 -1.77
CA LEU A 30 -9.31 -3.70 -1.92
C LEU A 30 -8.76 -4.27 -3.24
N VAL A 31 -8.40 -5.54 -3.20
CA VAL A 31 -8.03 -6.31 -4.39
C VAL A 31 -8.77 -7.64 -4.42
N VAL A 32 -9.00 -8.13 -5.64
CA VAL A 32 -9.43 -9.51 -5.90
C VAL A 32 -8.29 -10.27 -6.57
N TRP A 33 -8.06 -11.50 -6.12
CA TRP A 33 -7.10 -12.42 -6.71
C TRP A 33 -7.79 -13.30 -7.76
N ASP A 34 -7.04 -13.89 -8.70
CA ASP A 34 -7.61 -14.80 -9.70
C ASP A 34 -8.35 -15.99 -9.08
N SER A 35 -8.01 -16.38 -7.84
CA SER A 35 -8.75 -17.39 -7.08
C SER A 35 -10.14 -16.94 -6.58
N GLY A 36 -10.52 -15.68 -6.81
CA GLY A 36 -11.71 -15.04 -6.26
C GLY A 36 -11.57 -14.55 -4.82
N PHE A 37 -10.42 -14.82 -4.17
CA PHE A 37 -10.14 -14.32 -2.82
C PHE A 37 -10.07 -12.78 -2.83
N LYS A 38 -10.65 -12.13 -1.83
CA LYS A 38 -10.60 -10.67 -1.68
C LYS A 38 -9.79 -10.31 -0.44
N THR A 39 -8.91 -9.33 -0.57
CA THR A 39 -8.15 -8.80 0.57
C THR A 39 -8.03 -7.28 0.51
N ARG A 40 -7.82 -6.67 1.67
CA ARG A 40 -7.51 -5.26 1.80
C ARG A 40 -6.00 -5.09 1.82
N LEU A 41 -5.47 -4.39 0.82
CA LEU A 41 -4.06 -4.07 0.73
C LEU A 41 -3.70 -2.77 1.44
N PHE A 42 -4.57 -1.77 1.33
CA PHE A 42 -4.38 -0.48 2.00
C PHE A 42 -5.48 -0.25 3.04
N PRO A 43 -5.16 0.31 4.21
CA PRO A 43 -6.17 0.80 5.13
C PRO A 43 -7.17 1.75 4.43
N ALA A 44 -8.41 1.78 4.91
CA ALA A 44 -9.44 2.62 4.31
C ALA A 44 -9.01 4.10 4.33
N GLY A 45 -9.19 4.79 3.20
CA GLY A 45 -8.82 6.20 3.05
C GLY A 45 -7.34 6.47 2.76
N TRP A 46 -6.48 5.45 2.70
CA TRP A 46 -5.06 5.63 2.37
C TRP A 46 -4.81 5.60 0.86
N GLY A 47 -5.69 4.97 0.10
CA GLY A 47 -5.56 4.84 -1.35
C GLY A 47 -6.69 4.03 -1.95
N ASP A 48 -6.96 4.26 -3.23
CA ASP A 48 -7.99 3.55 -3.99
C ASP A 48 -7.36 2.32 -4.67
N ASP A 49 -6.57 2.57 -5.72
CA ASP A 49 -5.83 1.60 -6.51
C ASP A 49 -4.30 1.81 -6.45
N ALA A 50 -3.86 2.81 -5.69
CA ALA A 50 -2.48 3.23 -5.55
C ALA A 50 -2.24 3.80 -4.14
N PHE A 51 -0.99 3.76 -3.69
CA PHE A 51 -0.51 4.41 -2.48
C PHE A 51 0.76 5.21 -2.81
N ARG A 52 0.56 6.48 -3.17
CA ARG A 52 1.62 7.37 -3.69
C ARG A 52 2.21 8.25 -2.58
N ALA A 53 3.30 8.94 -2.91
CA ALA A 53 4.08 9.72 -1.95
C ALA A 53 3.27 10.85 -1.27
N ASP A 54 2.27 11.41 -1.93
CA ASP A 54 1.36 12.41 -1.38
C ASP A 54 0.43 11.80 -0.31
N ALA A 55 -0.18 10.65 -0.59
CA ALA A 55 -0.99 9.91 0.38
C ALA A 55 -0.13 9.45 1.58
N ALA A 56 1.05 8.90 1.30
CA ALA A 56 2.00 8.50 2.33
C ALA A 56 2.44 9.69 3.20
N ARG A 57 2.69 10.86 2.60
CA ARG A 57 3.06 12.06 3.35
C ARG A 57 1.95 12.53 4.29
N LYS A 58 0.70 12.50 3.85
CA LYS A 58 -0.45 12.79 4.71
C LYS A 58 -0.51 11.85 5.91
N VAL A 59 -0.37 10.54 5.68
CA VAL A 59 -0.32 9.55 6.75
C VAL A 59 0.85 9.83 7.71
N MET A 60 2.03 10.16 7.19
CA MET A 60 3.18 10.50 8.01
C MET A 60 2.92 11.74 8.89
N GLU A 61 2.29 12.77 8.33
CA GLU A 61 1.89 13.98 9.05
C GLU A 61 0.87 13.66 10.17
N ASP A 62 -0.18 12.89 9.86
CA ASP A 62 -1.22 12.49 10.81
C ASP A 62 -0.68 11.66 12.00
N HIS A 63 0.50 11.04 11.85
CA HIS A 63 1.13 10.15 12.83
C HIS A 63 2.44 10.68 13.45
N ASP A 64 2.83 11.93 13.18
CA ASP A 64 4.09 12.56 13.61
C ASP A 64 5.36 11.82 13.14
N VAL A 65 5.32 11.22 11.95
CA VAL A 65 6.48 10.54 11.33
C VAL A 65 7.27 11.55 10.52
N ALA A 66 8.52 11.82 10.94
CA ALA A 66 9.33 12.85 10.32
C ALA A 66 10.05 12.39 9.05
N LYS A 67 10.36 11.09 8.94
CA LYS A 67 11.08 10.49 7.82
C LYS A 67 10.64 9.04 7.62
N ALA A 68 10.77 8.56 6.40
CA ALA A 68 10.53 7.15 6.08
C ALA A 68 11.67 6.60 5.20
N VAL A 69 11.97 5.32 5.37
CA VAL A 69 12.84 4.57 4.46
C VAL A 69 11.94 3.91 3.41
N LEU A 70 12.19 4.24 2.13
CA LEU A 70 11.47 3.63 1.01
C LEU A 70 12.12 2.30 0.66
N LEU A 71 11.34 1.22 0.69
CA LEU A 71 11.77 -0.11 0.25
C LEU A 71 11.00 -0.52 -0.99
N GLN A 72 11.67 -1.25 -1.88
CA GLN A 72 11.02 -1.90 -3.00
C GLN A 72 10.07 -2.98 -2.47
N GLY A 73 8.78 -2.78 -2.67
CA GLY A 73 7.76 -3.75 -2.31
C GLY A 73 7.54 -4.75 -3.43
N ILE A 74 7.61 -6.05 -3.10
CA ILE A 74 6.95 -7.11 -3.87
C ILE A 74 5.94 -7.76 -2.94
N LEU A 75 4.68 -7.89 -3.38
CA LEU A 75 3.68 -8.58 -2.58
C LEU A 75 3.82 -10.08 -2.83
N GLN A 76 4.23 -10.83 -1.80
CA GLN A 76 4.35 -12.29 -1.83
C GLN A 76 3.05 -12.99 -1.41
#